data_AF-A0A8T5NPU6-F1
#
_entry.id   AF-A0A8T5NPU6-F1
#
_cell.length_a   1.000
_cell.length_b   1.000
_cell.length_c   1.000
_cell.angle_alpha   90.00
_cell.angle_beta   90.00
_cell.angle_gamma   90.00
#
_symmetry.space_group_name_H-M   'P 1'
#
loop_
_entity.id
_entity.type
_entity.pdbx_description
1 polymer ?
#
loop_
_entity_poly.entity_id
_entity_poly.type
_entity_poly.pdbx_seq_one_letter_code
_entity_poly.pdbx_strand_id
1 'polypeptide(L)'
;MAALTNKDKMERLTKAYEDGKITKDQYLRNVAKFRTEEVATQTIPEETKQGAGEPAAEPPAVTIPPGKEKNVKVAEYVDRLISLGLKPSFKRDMLITHYLEFDESHMQREIDFNGIHTDIMKYYVEKEDVSDTAKPGPSQSLVNEIQAMTEPVETAPRGKIIHSEDIETDVPGYIISECKSCGKETRGRNHCPSCGADQIHRITEKQLVAVASVLLLLGVIFLGAAGAYSETEISVIGELGETDNFRQIRVVGKVADLIDFYPEKYEDTGTIRLLVNDGTGDIWVKIVPAVSEKYIRDSYIPGFGDMVDCEGSLFVGDDGYLQIKIRDKNLFRIMERVYTEITIDDLVPADIMAFEVGTQVTVSGQIQGNFYIDGFAYILDLADDNGKTVSIFIPDVIGQLTGELDLDEIYLARVRVSGALEWYESAQEWEIIPASTAGIEVVSGYEADTYITLTLDQLLNDAENYSGNYVEIHNASVTWIYGNGDWLFSISDSSTNNEISVIVDNSANASVPFYVSDTVNIRGMVIPYEGEFEIKIRAMSSDYSLRLSEMGGGA
;
A
#
# COMPACT_ATOMS: atom_id res chain seq x y z
N MET A 1 -4.13 13.61 -48.70
CA MET A 1 -3.34 12.45 -48.26
C MET A 1 -4.19 11.71 -47.24
N ALA A 2 -4.32 10.39 -47.32
CA ALA A 2 -5.04 9.63 -46.30
C ALA A 2 -4.33 9.78 -44.95
N ALA A 3 -5.08 9.96 -43.86
CA ALA A 3 -4.52 9.96 -42.52
C ALA A 3 -3.96 8.55 -42.23
N LEU A 4 -2.74 8.49 -41.68
CA LEU A 4 -2.13 7.23 -41.25
C LEU A 4 -2.96 6.65 -40.11
N THR A 5 -3.25 5.35 -40.19
CA THR A 5 -3.91 4.63 -39.09
C THR A 5 -2.98 4.59 -37.88
N ASN A 6 -3.52 4.41 -36.66
CA ASN A 6 -2.68 4.28 -35.47
C ASN A 6 -1.73 3.09 -35.56
N LYS A 7 -2.14 2.01 -36.24
CA LYS A 7 -1.27 0.90 -36.63
C LYS A 7 -0.08 1.35 -37.48
N ASP A 8 -0.31 2.14 -38.54
CA ASP A 8 0.78 2.66 -39.39
C ASP A 8 1.72 3.61 -38.62
N LYS A 9 1.17 4.39 -37.67
CA LYS A 9 1.98 5.28 -36.82
C LYS A 9 2.87 4.47 -35.86
N MET A 10 2.33 3.41 -35.25
CA MET A 10 3.06 2.52 -34.35
C MET A 10 4.17 1.74 -35.08
N GLU A 11 3.89 1.21 -36.27
CA GLU A 11 4.92 0.53 -37.09
C GLU A 11 6.07 1.48 -37.47
N ARG A 12 5.77 2.74 -37.80
CA ARG A 12 6.81 3.75 -38.08
C ARG A 12 7.60 4.14 -36.84
N LEU A 13 6.96 4.18 -35.68
CA LEU A 13 7.60 4.51 -34.41
C LEU A 13 8.56 3.39 -33.96
N THR A 14 8.12 2.13 -34.04
CA THR A 14 8.96 0.95 -33.77
C THR A 14 10.15 0.89 -34.71
N LYS A 15 9.94 1.08 -36.02
CA LYS A 15 11.04 1.12 -36.99
C LYS A 15 12.02 2.27 -36.73
N ALA A 16 11.55 3.43 -36.28
CA ALA A 16 12.42 4.55 -35.94
C ALA A 16 13.28 4.24 -34.69
N TYR A 17 12.75 3.49 -33.73
CA TYR A 17 13.49 3.03 -32.57
C TYR A 17 14.53 1.96 -32.94
N GLU A 18 14.15 0.96 -33.73
CA GLU A 18 15.06 -0.08 -34.25
C GLU A 18 16.19 0.50 -35.10
N ASP A 19 15.90 1.52 -35.92
CA ASP A 19 16.90 2.24 -36.72
C ASP A 19 17.80 3.19 -35.87
N GLY A 20 17.57 3.31 -34.56
CA GLY A 20 18.30 4.21 -33.66
C GLY A 20 18.04 5.71 -33.90
N LYS A 21 16.94 6.06 -34.58
CA LYS A 21 16.58 7.46 -34.89
C LYS A 21 15.91 8.19 -33.73
N ILE A 22 15.40 7.44 -32.76
CA ILE A 22 14.82 7.96 -31.51
C ILE A 22 15.34 7.17 -30.32
N THR A 23 15.44 7.84 -29.17
CA THR A 23 15.84 7.22 -27.90
C THR A 23 14.71 6.36 -27.31
N LYS A 24 15.04 5.44 -26.41
CA LYS A 24 14.06 4.59 -25.69
C LYS A 24 12.98 5.43 -25.00
N ASP A 25 13.36 6.53 -24.33
CA ASP A 25 12.40 7.41 -23.65
C ASP A 25 11.47 8.15 -24.63
N GLN A 26 11.97 8.53 -25.81
CA GLN A 26 11.14 9.11 -26.87
C GLN A 26 10.19 8.07 -27.47
N TYR A 27 10.63 6.82 -27.61
CA TYR A 27 9.77 5.72 -28.03
C TYR A 27 8.63 5.50 -27.03
N LEU A 28 8.95 5.28 -25.75
CA LEU A 28 7.95 5.01 -24.70
C LEU A 28 6.93 6.16 -24.54
N ARG A 29 7.37 7.42 -24.55
CA ARG A 29 6.46 8.58 -24.49
C ARG A 29 5.51 8.66 -25.69
N ASN A 30 5.96 8.28 -26.88
CA ASN A 30 5.13 8.30 -28.08
C ASN A 30 4.17 7.09 -28.13
N VAL A 31 4.59 5.93 -27.63
CA VAL A 31 3.71 4.75 -27.47
C VAL A 31 2.57 5.07 -26.50
N ALA A 32 2.86 5.71 -25.37
CA ALA A 32 1.85 6.13 -24.40
C ALA A 32 0.78 7.03 -25.05
N LYS A 33 1.20 8.04 -25.84
CA LYS A 33 0.28 8.94 -26.55
C LYS A 33 -0.66 8.24 -27.54
N PHE A 34 -0.15 7.26 -28.31
CA PHE A 34 -0.99 6.57 -29.30
C PHE A 34 -1.98 5.59 -28.67
N ARG A 35 -1.69 5.04 -27.48
CA ARG A 35 -2.63 4.21 -26.74
C ARG A 35 -3.80 5.03 -26.18
N THR A 36 -3.55 6.26 -25.72
CA THR A 36 -4.61 7.16 -25.25
C THR A 36 -5.56 7.59 -26.39
N GLU A 37 -5.06 7.74 -27.62
CA GLU A 37 -5.88 8.07 -28.80
C GLU A 37 -6.78 6.90 -29.28
N GLU A 38 -6.38 5.65 -29.04
CA GLU A 38 -7.10 4.45 -29.49
C GLU A 38 -8.35 4.16 -28.64
N VAL A 39 -8.32 4.50 -27.35
CA VAL A 39 -9.48 4.42 -26.45
C VAL A 39 -10.56 5.44 -26.83
N ALA A 40 -10.17 6.63 -27.31
CA ALA A 40 -11.10 7.70 -27.66
C ALA A 40 -11.88 7.49 -28.97
N THR A 41 -11.49 6.52 -29.82
CA THR A 41 -12.08 6.35 -31.17
C THR A 41 -12.97 5.12 -31.35
N GLN A 42 -13.17 4.31 -30.30
CA GLN A 42 -14.13 3.21 -30.34
C GLN A 42 -15.53 3.70 -29.95
N THR A 43 -16.24 4.35 -30.88
CA THR A 43 -17.68 4.57 -30.75
C THR A 43 -18.45 3.27 -31.02
N ILE A 44 -19.28 2.89 -30.05
CA ILE A 44 -20.23 1.77 -30.09
C ILE A 44 -21.23 1.98 -31.25
N PRO A 45 -21.53 0.97 -32.09
CA PRO A 45 -22.58 1.09 -33.10
C PRO A 45 -23.97 1.18 -32.43
N GLU A 46 -24.76 2.20 -32.79
CA GLU A 46 -26.17 2.31 -32.44
C GLU A 46 -26.97 1.11 -33.01
N GLU A 47 -27.45 0.22 -32.15
CA GLU A 47 -28.45 -0.78 -32.52
C GLU A 47 -29.88 -0.30 -32.25
N THR A 48 -30.60 -0.25 -33.38
CA THR A 48 -32.00 0.12 -33.61
C THR A 48 -32.99 -0.64 -32.71
N LYS A 49 -33.85 0.12 -32.00
CA LYS A 49 -35.05 -0.40 -31.33
C LYS A 49 -36.14 -0.78 -32.34
N GLN A 50 -36.60 -2.04 -32.33
CA GLN A 50 -37.96 -2.43 -32.72
C GLN A 50 -38.30 -3.83 -32.23
N GLY A 51 -39.47 -3.99 -31.59
CA GLY A 51 -40.15 -5.29 -31.45
C GLY A 51 -40.70 -5.58 -30.06
N ALA A 52 -42.00 -5.31 -29.88
CA ALA A 52 -42.80 -5.81 -28.78
C ALA A 52 -43.17 -7.29 -28.98
N GLY A 53 -43.09 -8.10 -27.93
CA GLY A 53 -43.58 -9.49 -27.92
C GLY A 53 -43.59 -10.09 -26.49
N GLU A 54 -44.80 -10.49 -26.07
CA GLU A 54 -45.27 -11.42 -25.01
C GLU A 54 -44.42 -11.81 -23.77
N PRO A 55 -45.07 -11.99 -22.59
CA PRO A 55 -44.40 -12.36 -21.34
C PRO A 55 -44.02 -13.85 -21.31
N ALA A 56 -42.74 -14.12 -21.01
CA ALA A 56 -42.22 -15.46 -20.78
C ALA A 56 -42.61 -15.99 -19.38
N ALA A 57 -42.87 -17.30 -19.33
CA ALA A 57 -43.26 -18.05 -18.14
C ALA A 57 -42.17 -18.13 -17.06
N GLU A 58 -42.60 -18.28 -15.80
CA GLU A 58 -41.74 -18.46 -14.63
C GLU A 58 -40.79 -19.66 -14.75
N PRO A 59 -39.51 -19.52 -14.34
CA PRO A 59 -38.57 -20.62 -14.33
C PRO A 59 -38.87 -21.61 -13.17
N PRO A 60 -38.60 -22.91 -13.35
CA PRO A 60 -38.83 -23.91 -12.32
C PRO A 60 -37.84 -23.78 -11.14
N ALA A 61 -38.32 -24.14 -9.95
CA ALA A 61 -37.57 -24.11 -8.71
C ALA A 61 -36.28 -24.96 -8.78
N VAL A 62 -35.17 -24.34 -8.38
CA VAL A 62 -33.84 -24.96 -8.26
C VAL A 62 -33.77 -25.78 -6.97
N THR A 63 -33.48 -27.07 -7.09
CA THR A 63 -33.13 -27.94 -5.94
C THR A 63 -31.64 -27.85 -5.64
N ILE A 64 -31.30 -27.51 -4.39
CA ILE A 64 -29.91 -27.37 -3.92
C ILE A 64 -29.42 -28.73 -3.38
N PRO A 65 -28.21 -29.20 -3.76
CA PRO A 65 -27.63 -30.45 -3.25
C PRO A 65 -27.16 -30.33 -1.78
N PRO A 66 -27.16 -31.45 -1.02
CA PRO A 66 -26.79 -31.46 0.40
C PRO A 66 -25.28 -31.16 0.57
N GLY A 67 -24.97 -30.16 1.41
CA GLY A 67 -23.61 -29.67 1.66
C GLY A 67 -23.47 -28.14 1.75
N LYS A 68 -24.52 -27.37 1.45
CA LYS A 68 -24.53 -25.89 1.48
C LYS A 68 -25.22 -25.25 2.70
N GLU A 69 -25.41 -25.99 3.79
CA GLU A 69 -26.12 -25.47 4.99
C GLU A 69 -25.41 -24.30 5.70
N LYS A 70 -24.09 -24.12 5.51
CA LYS A 70 -23.35 -23.00 6.12
C LYS A 70 -23.57 -21.65 5.40
N ASN A 71 -23.84 -21.67 4.09
CA ASN A 71 -24.08 -20.46 3.31
C ASN A 71 -25.49 -19.86 3.55
N VAL A 72 -26.39 -20.63 4.15
CA VAL A 72 -27.75 -20.21 4.48
C VAL A 72 -27.77 -19.24 5.67
N LYS A 73 -26.88 -19.44 6.66
CA LYS A 73 -26.89 -18.62 7.89
C LYS A 73 -26.39 -17.19 7.68
N VAL A 74 -25.41 -16.99 6.81
CA VAL A 74 -24.89 -15.64 6.47
C VAL A 74 -25.92 -14.88 5.63
N ALA A 75 -26.56 -15.56 4.68
CA ALA A 75 -27.67 -15.02 3.92
C ALA A 75 -28.85 -14.60 4.80
N GLU A 76 -29.27 -15.45 5.75
CA GLU A 76 -30.34 -15.14 6.70
C GLU A 76 -29.99 -13.97 7.62
N TYR A 77 -28.72 -13.81 8.01
CA TYR A 77 -28.25 -12.68 8.82
C TYR A 77 -28.34 -11.36 8.05
N VAL A 78 -27.88 -11.34 6.79
CA VAL A 78 -27.98 -10.16 5.90
C VAL A 78 -29.44 -9.80 5.60
N ASP A 79 -30.29 -10.79 5.30
CA ASP A 79 -31.72 -10.57 5.06
C ASP A 79 -32.44 -10.06 6.32
N ARG A 80 -31.98 -10.46 7.52
CA ARG A 80 -32.50 -9.96 8.80
C ARG A 80 -32.10 -8.51 9.06
N LEU A 81 -30.86 -8.10 8.73
CA LEU A 81 -30.43 -6.69 8.82
C LEU A 81 -31.24 -5.78 7.88
N ILE A 82 -31.49 -6.24 6.65
CA ILE A 82 -32.35 -5.54 5.68
C ILE A 82 -33.79 -5.41 6.20
N SER A 83 -34.32 -6.46 6.85
CA SER A 83 -35.68 -6.44 7.42
C SER A 83 -35.83 -5.48 8.61
N LEU A 84 -34.72 -5.06 9.22
CA LEU A 84 -34.67 -4.08 10.31
C LEU A 84 -34.50 -2.64 9.80
N GLY A 85 -34.55 -2.40 8.49
CA GLY A 85 -34.41 -1.06 7.90
C GLY A 85 -32.98 -0.53 7.86
N LEU A 86 -32.00 -1.36 8.24
CA LEU A 86 -30.58 -1.04 8.08
C LEU A 86 -30.21 -1.29 6.62
N LYS A 87 -29.88 -0.24 5.87
CA LYS A 87 -29.33 -0.36 4.51
C LYS A 87 -27.89 -0.86 4.62
N PRO A 88 -27.56 -2.10 4.21
CA PRO A 88 -26.16 -2.51 4.14
C PRO A 88 -25.51 -1.72 3.01
N SER A 89 -24.42 -1.01 3.30
CA SER A 89 -23.64 -0.22 2.35
C SER A 89 -22.79 -1.07 1.39
N PHE A 90 -22.91 -2.41 1.40
CA PHE A 90 -22.01 -3.31 0.66
C PHE A 90 -22.74 -4.43 -0.10
N LYS A 91 -22.13 -4.89 -1.20
CA LYS A 91 -22.57 -6.05 -1.99
C LYS A 91 -22.45 -7.34 -1.16
N ARG A 92 -23.50 -8.18 -1.22
CA ARG A 92 -23.63 -9.50 -0.55
C ARG A 92 -22.43 -10.45 -0.78
N ASP A 93 -21.74 -10.32 -1.90
CA ASP A 93 -20.65 -11.22 -2.31
C ASP A 93 -19.29 -10.87 -1.69
N MET A 94 -19.10 -9.61 -1.27
CA MET A 94 -17.84 -9.13 -0.69
C MET A 94 -17.69 -9.60 0.77
N LEU A 95 -18.78 -9.56 1.54
CA LEU A 95 -18.85 -10.11 2.90
C LEU A 95 -18.61 -11.62 2.94
N ILE A 96 -19.07 -12.37 1.93
CA ILE A 96 -18.88 -13.82 1.85
C ILE A 96 -17.40 -14.15 1.56
N THR A 97 -16.72 -13.36 0.73
CA THR A 97 -15.31 -13.60 0.37
C THR A 97 -14.37 -13.30 1.54
N HIS A 98 -14.55 -12.17 2.22
CA HIS A 98 -13.76 -11.80 3.40
C HIS A 98 -13.93 -12.77 4.59
N TYR A 99 -15.12 -13.34 4.78
CA TYR A 99 -15.37 -14.33 5.84
C TYR A 99 -14.83 -15.73 5.53
N LEU A 100 -14.61 -16.06 4.25
CA LEU A 100 -14.10 -17.37 3.83
C LEU A 100 -12.58 -17.46 3.80
N GLU A 101 -11.88 -16.32 3.73
CA GLU A 101 -10.40 -16.26 3.78
C GLU A 101 -9.84 -16.26 5.21
N PHE A 102 -10.69 -16.11 6.24
CA PHE A 102 -10.32 -16.33 7.64
C PHE A 102 -10.28 -17.84 7.95
N ASP A 103 -9.06 -18.38 7.94
CA ASP A 103 -8.63 -19.77 8.13
C ASP A 103 -9.38 -20.58 9.23
N GLU A 104 -9.78 -21.82 8.86
CA GLU A 104 -10.36 -22.87 9.72
C GLU A 104 -9.47 -23.23 10.94
N SER A 105 -8.19 -22.85 10.96
CA SER A 105 -7.28 -23.14 12.09
C SER A 105 -7.54 -22.32 13.36
N HIS A 106 -8.24 -21.18 13.27
CA HIS A 106 -8.48 -20.30 14.44
C HIS A 106 -9.80 -20.61 15.17
N MET A 107 -10.82 -21.10 14.47
CA MET A 107 -12.15 -21.29 15.05
C MET A 107 -12.24 -22.52 15.97
N GLN A 108 -11.28 -23.46 15.91
CA GLN A 108 -11.25 -24.64 16.78
C GLN A 108 -10.67 -24.38 18.18
N ARG A 109 -10.11 -23.19 18.47
CA ARG A 109 -9.50 -22.89 19.78
C ARG A 109 -10.30 -21.93 20.67
N GLU A 110 -11.34 -21.28 20.16
CA GLU A 110 -12.12 -20.29 20.93
C GLU A 110 -13.41 -20.81 21.58
N ILE A 111 -13.70 -22.11 21.50
CA ILE A 111 -14.92 -22.67 22.11
C ILE A 111 -14.70 -23.19 23.55
N ASP A 112 -13.49 -23.12 24.13
CA ASP A 112 -13.25 -23.67 25.46
C ASP A 112 -12.39 -22.76 26.37
N PHE A 113 -12.83 -21.52 26.57
CA PHE A 113 -12.22 -20.60 27.55
C PHE A 113 -13.23 -19.87 28.45
N ASN A 114 -14.31 -20.55 28.84
CA ASN A 114 -15.15 -20.12 29.97
C ASN A 114 -14.99 -21.09 31.14
N GLY A 115 -13.87 -20.97 31.84
CA GLY A 115 -13.66 -21.62 33.12
C GLY A 115 -12.24 -22.15 33.29
N ILE A 116 -11.32 -21.29 33.71
CA ILE A 116 -10.18 -21.52 34.61
C ILE A 116 -9.34 -20.24 34.55
N HIS A 117 -9.60 -19.29 35.46
CA HIS A 117 -8.69 -18.17 35.69
C HIS A 117 -8.78 -17.65 37.13
N THR A 118 -8.57 -18.54 38.10
CA THR A 118 -8.47 -18.13 39.51
C THR A 118 -7.45 -18.91 40.35
N ASP A 119 -6.36 -19.46 39.79
CA ASP A 119 -5.34 -20.10 40.67
C ASP A 119 -3.87 -20.15 40.19
N ILE A 120 -3.45 -19.42 39.15
CA ILE A 120 -2.03 -19.43 38.69
C ILE A 120 -1.42 -18.03 38.73
N MET A 121 -1.58 -17.33 39.85
CA MET A 121 -0.80 -16.11 40.18
C MET A 121 -0.37 -16.15 41.66
N LYS A 122 0.25 -17.25 42.07
CA LYS A 122 0.85 -17.36 43.42
C LYS A 122 2.15 -18.15 43.52
N TYR A 123 2.80 -18.46 42.41
CA TYR A 123 4.13 -19.08 42.42
C TYR A 123 5.02 -18.37 41.39
N TYR A 124 6.22 -17.99 41.83
CA TYR A 124 7.25 -17.20 41.15
C TYR A 124 7.29 -15.69 41.45
N VAL A 125 7.48 -15.38 42.74
CA VAL A 125 8.41 -14.30 43.14
C VAL A 125 9.32 -14.89 44.20
N GLU A 126 10.54 -15.29 43.82
CA GLU A 126 11.72 -15.23 44.71
C GLU A 126 13.01 -15.65 43.96
N LYS A 127 13.96 -14.71 43.92
CA LYS A 127 15.42 -14.85 43.76
C LYS A 127 15.91 -15.25 42.34
N GLU A 128 17.00 -14.71 41.78
CA GLU A 128 18.26 -14.23 42.37
C GLU A 128 18.84 -13.02 41.61
N ASP A 129 19.52 -12.15 42.38
CA ASP A 129 20.63 -11.30 41.93
C ASP A 129 21.80 -12.17 41.44
N VAL A 130 22.33 -11.94 40.22
CA VAL A 130 23.78 -12.04 39.94
C VAL A 130 24.15 -11.08 38.79
N SER A 131 25.19 -10.29 39.03
CA SER A 131 25.85 -9.34 38.15
C SER A 131 26.80 -10.00 37.12
N ASP A 132 27.24 -9.16 36.17
CA ASP A 132 28.48 -9.22 35.39
C ASP A 132 28.49 -9.75 33.94
N THR A 133 28.78 -8.77 33.07
CA THR A 133 29.60 -8.76 31.85
C THR A 133 30.14 -10.09 31.31
N ALA A 134 29.74 -10.46 30.08
CA ALA A 134 30.65 -10.84 28.98
C ALA A 134 29.87 -11.10 27.68
N LYS A 135 30.41 -10.60 26.56
CA LYS A 135 29.94 -10.92 25.20
C LYS A 135 30.14 -12.42 24.92
N PRO A 136 29.19 -13.13 24.29
CA PRO A 136 29.44 -14.52 23.91
C PRO A 136 30.38 -14.57 22.70
N GLY A 137 31.53 -15.22 22.88
CA GLY A 137 32.37 -15.70 21.78
C GLY A 137 31.74 -16.91 21.07
N PRO A 138 32.26 -17.30 19.90
CA PRO A 138 31.68 -18.39 19.10
C PRO A 138 31.73 -19.73 19.84
N SER A 139 30.75 -20.59 19.53
CA SER A 139 30.55 -21.90 20.17
C SER A 139 31.82 -22.76 20.16
N GLN A 140 32.06 -23.44 21.28
CA GLN A 140 33.17 -24.37 21.49
C GLN A 140 33.23 -25.50 20.43
N SER A 141 32.15 -25.72 19.66
CA SER A 141 32.13 -26.66 18.54
C SER A 141 33.01 -26.21 17.36
N LEU A 142 33.11 -24.91 17.09
CA LEU A 142 33.91 -24.36 15.98
C LEU A 142 35.42 -24.38 16.29
N VAL A 143 35.77 -24.23 17.58
CA VAL A 143 37.16 -24.30 18.05
C VAL A 143 37.70 -25.72 17.96
N ASN A 144 36.87 -26.72 18.27
CA ASN A 144 37.27 -28.13 18.21
C ASN A 144 37.46 -28.64 16.77
N GLU A 145 36.79 -28.05 15.78
CA GLU A 145 36.91 -28.44 14.37
C GLU A 145 38.17 -27.86 13.70
N ILE A 146 38.60 -26.67 14.11
CA ILE A 146 39.86 -26.05 13.63
C ILE A 146 41.08 -26.72 14.28
N GLN A 147 40.96 -27.20 15.51
CA GLN A 147 42.05 -27.87 16.23
C GLN A 147 42.33 -29.30 15.73
N ALA A 148 41.37 -29.92 15.01
CA ALA A 148 41.54 -31.22 14.35
C ALA A 148 42.28 -31.16 12.99
N MET A 149 42.49 -29.95 12.43
CA MET A 149 43.20 -29.77 11.15
C MET A 149 44.69 -29.42 11.32
N THR A 150 45.22 -29.40 12.54
CA THR A 150 46.62 -29.05 12.84
C THR A 150 47.29 -30.12 13.71
N GLU A 151 47.31 -31.37 13.24
CA GLU A 151 48.24 -32.38 13.75
C GLU A 151 49.59 -32.32 13.00
N PRO A 152 50.72 -32.38 13.71
CA PRO A 152 52.04 -32.41 13.09
C PRO A 152 52.32 -33.79 12.48
N VAL A 153 52.70 -33.79 11.21
CA VAL A 153 53.17 -34.97 10.47
C VAL A 153 54.29 -35.67 11.25
N GLU A 154 54.02 -36.90 11.68
CA GLU A 154 54.98 -37.77 12.34
C GLU A 154 56.22 -38.03 11.48
N THR A 155 57.36 -38.04 12.17
CA THR A 155 58.70 -38.28 11.64
C THR A 155 58.82 -39.64 10.98
N ALA A 156 59.22 -39.65 9.70
CA ALA A 156 59.62 -40.84 8.97
C ALA A 156 60.86 -41.53 9.58
N PRO A 157 60.95 -42.87 9.54
CA PRO A 157 62.06 -43.61 10.14
C PRO A 157 63.39 -43.41 9.40
N ARG A 158 64.44 -43.19 10.20
CA ARG A 158 65.84 -43.13 9.78
C ARG A 158 66.33 -44.48 9.23
N GLY A 159 66.95 -44.42 8.05
CA GLY A 159 68.22 -45.06 7.77
C GLY A 159 68.23 -46.57 7.56
N LYS A 160 68.03 -47.01 6.31
CA LYS A 160 68.62 -48.27 5.82
C LYS A 160 69.80 -47.91 4.91
N ILE A 161 71.01 -48.24 5.35
CA ILE A 161 72.23 -48.13 4.56
C ILE A 161 72.12 -49.17 3.44
N ILE A 162 72.06 -48.70 2.20
CA ILE A 162 72.14 -49.54 1.00
C ILE A 162 73.61 -49.52 0.57
N HIS A 163 74.21 -50.71 0.46
CA HIS A 163 75.56 -50.91 -0.04
C HIS A 163 75.68 -50.51 -1.51
N SER A 164 76.82 -49.92 -1.87
CA SER A 164 77.11 -49.22 -3.12
C SER A 164 77.67 -50.10 -4.25
N GLU A 165 77.24 -51.35 -4.34
CA GLU A 165 77.65 -52.25 -5.42
C GLU A 165 76.37 -52.84 -6.00
N ASP A 166 76.07 -52.47 -7.27
CA ASP A 166 74.86 -52.74 -8.06
C ASP A 166 73.94 -51.53 -8.29
N ILE A 167 74.54 -50.36 -8.58
CA ILE A 167 73.85 -49.32 -9.35
C ILE A 167 74.01 -49.68 -10.83
N GLU A 168 73.16 -50.57 -11.32
CA GLU A 168 72.78 -50.51 -12.74
C GLU A 168 72.24 -49.10 -12.96
N THR A 169 72.94 -48.34 -13.79
CA THR A 169 72.56 -46.99 -14.21
C THR A 169 71.37 -47.05 -15.14
N ASP A 170 70.24 -47.57 -14.66
CA ASP A 170 68.94 -47.32 -15.24
C ASP A 170 68.41 -46.06 -14.57
N VAL A 171 69.01 -44.91 -14.93
CA VAL A 171 68.50 -43.60 -14.55
C VAL A 171 67.13 -43.48 -15.24
N PRO A 172 66.01 -43.55 -14.51
CA PRO A 172 64.71 -43.58 -15.14
C PRO A 172 64.46 -42.22 -15.80
N GLY A 173 64.36 -42.21 -17.13
CA GLY A 173 63.75 -41.11 -17.86
C GLY A 173 64.67 -40.02 -18.40
N TYR A 174 65.89 -40.34 -18.87
CA TYR A 174 66.54 -39.44 -19.83
C TYR A 174 65.80 -39.54 -21.17
N ILE A 175 64.75 -38.74 -21.32
CA ILE A 175 63.98 -38.67 -22.57
C ILE A 175 64.92 -38.18 -23.67
N ILE A 176 65.34 -39.09 -24.55
CA ILE A 176 66.08 -38.73 -25.76
C ILE A 176 65.10 -38.01 -26.68
N SER A 177 65.12 -36.69 -26.67
CA SER A 177 64.36 -35.86 -27.60
C SER A 177 65.18 -35.66 -28.88
N GLU A 178 64.63 -36.07 -30.02
CA GLU A 178 65.17 -35.74 -31.34
C GLU A 178 64.80 -34.31 -31.74
N CYS A 179 65.73 -33.60 -32.38
CA CYS A 179 65.50 -32.27 -32.90
C CYS A 179 64.47 -32.30 -34.03
N LYS A 180 63.33 -31.62 -33.89
CA LYS A 180 62.31 -31.56 -34.97
C LYS A 180 62.80 -30.96 -36.29
N SER A 181 63.85 -30.14 -36.26
CA SER A 181 64.39 -29.50 -37.47
C SER A 181 65.41 -30.37 -38.23
N CYS A 182 66.20 -31.21 -37.54
CA CYS A 182 67.28 -31.98 -38.19
C CYS A 182 67.35 -33.47 -37.81
N GLY A 183 66.45 -33.96 -36.95
CA GLY A 183 66.35 -35.35 -36.53
C GLY A 183 67.44 -35.82 -35.55
N LYS A 184 68.44 -35.00 -35.22
CA LYS A 184 69.54 -35.41 -34.32
C LYS A 184 69.16 -35.29 -32.84
N GLU A 185 69.69 -36.20 -32.02
CA GLU A 185 69.46 -36.24 -30.58
C GLU A 185 69.93 -34.95 -29.88
N THR A 186 69.09 -34.40 -29.00
CA THR A 186 69.34 -33.11 -28.33
C THR A 186 69.76 -33.21 -26.88
N ARG A 187 69.71 -34.42 -26.28
CA ARG A 187 70.12 -34.70 -24.89
C ARG A 187 69.59 -33.64 -23.89
N GLY A 188 68.30 -33.31 -23.98
CA GLY A 188 67.64 -32.37 -23.07
C GLY A 188 68.16 -30.92 -23.10
N ARG A 189 68.97 -30.50 -24.08
CA ARG A 189 69.42 -29.11 -24.21
C ARG A 189 68.35 -28.24 -24.89
N ASN A 190 68.26 -26.98 -24.49
CA ASN A 190 67.33 -26.00 -25.07
C ASN A 190 67.61 -25.70 -26.55
N HIS A 191 68.85 -25.90 -27.00
CA HIS A 191 69.27 -25.69 -28.39
C HIS A 191 69.86 -26.98 -28.96
N CYS A 192 69.53 -27.30 -30.20
CA CYS A 192 70.14 -28.42 -30.89
C CYS A 192 71.63 -28.13 -31.14
N PRO A 193 72.57 -28.94 -30.65
CA PRO A 193 74.00 -28.70 -30.85
C PRO A 193 74.45 -28.89 -32.30
N SER A 194 73.63 -29.52 -33.15
CA SER A 194 73.98 -29.79 -34.54
C SER A 194 73.52 -28.69 -35.51
N CYS A 195 72.29 -28.20 -35.39
CA CYS A 195 71.75 -27.19 -36.31
C CYS A 195 71.46 -25.84 -35.66
N GLY A 196 71.61 -25.72 -34.33
CA GLY A 196 71.31 -24.50 -33.58
C GLY A 196 69.82 -24.22 -33.33
N ALA A 197 68.91 -25.07 -33.82
CA ALA A 197 67.48 -24.84 -33.65
C ALA A 197 67.02 -24.96 -32.19
N ASP A 198 66.23 -23.99 -31.74
CA ASP A 198 65.55 -24.02 -30.45
C ASP A 198 64.62 -25.23 -30.34
N GLN A 199 64.77 -25.97 -29.25
CA GLN A 199 63.85 -27.05 -28.92
C GLN A 199 62.60 -26.44 -28.30
N ILE A 200 61.46 -26.66 -28.95
CA ILE A 200 60.16 -26.27 -28.43
C ILE A 200 59.89 -27.18 -27.21
N HIS A 201 60.13 -26.66 -26.01
CA HIS A 201 59.76 -27.34 -24.78
C HIS A 201 58.24 -27.50 -24.74
N ARG A 202 57.78 -28.70 -24.40
CA ARG A 202 56.37 -28.90 -24.08
C ARG A 202 56.06 -28.03 -22.87
N ILE A 203 54.93 -27.31 -22.91
CA ILE A 203 54.42 -26.59 -21.75
C ILE A 203 54.37 -27.60 -20.60
N THR A 204 55.06 -27.29 -19.49
CA THR A 204 55.10 -28.21 -18.35
C THR A 204 53.68 -28.32 -17.77
N GLU A 205 53.35 -29.48 -17.21
CA GLU A 205 52.06 -29.68 -16.53
C GLU A 205 51.81 -28.59 -15.47
N LYS A 206 52.87 -28.19 -14.74
CA LYS A 206 52.83 -27.08 -13.77
C LYS A 206 52.44 -25.74 -14.40
N GLN A 207 52.95 -25.42 -15.58
CA GLN A 207 52.60 -24.20 -16.30
C GLN A 207 51.15 -24.25 -16.80
N LEU A 208 50.70 -25.40 -17.30
CA LEU A 208 49.32 -25.57 -17.76
C LEU A 208 48.33 -25.40 -16.59
N VAL A 209 48.62 -26.03 -15.45
CA VAL A 209 47.82 -25.87 -14.22
C VAL A 209 47.83 -24.42 -13.76
N ALA A 210 48.99 -23.76 -13.73
CA ALA A 210 49.06 -22.35 -13.33
C ALA A 210 48.22 -21.44 -14.23
N VAL A 211 48.28 -21.61 -15.55
CA VAL A 211 47.47 -20.83 -16.51
C VAL A 211 45.98 -21.11 -16.33
N ALA A 212 45.60 -22.38 -16.16
CA ALA A 212 44.20 -22.76 -15.93
C ALA A 212 43.65 -22.16 -14.63
N SER A 213 44.43 -22.16 -13.54
CA SER A 213 44.04 -21.53 -12.26
C SER A 213 43.87 -20.02 -12.39
N VAL A 214 44.75 -19.34 -13.12
CA VAL A 214 44.63 -17.89 -13.37
C VAL A 214 43.38 -17.59 -14.20
N LEU A 215 43.12 -18.36 -15.26
CA LEU A 215 41.92 -18.17 -16.09
C LEU A 215 40.63 -18.45 -15.30
N LEU A 216 40.63 -19.45 -14.42
CA LEU A 216 39.50 -19.73 -13.54
C LEU A 216 39.26 -18.57 -12.56
N LEU A 217 40.32 -18.04 -11.95
CA LEU A 217 40.21 -16.87 -11.06
C LEU A 217 39.67 -15.65 -11.81
N LEU A 218 40.20 -15.36 -13.01
CA LEU A 218 39.71 -14.28 -13.86
C LEU A 218 38.24 -14.50 -14.27
N GLY A 219 37.85 -15.74 -14.56
CA GLY A 219 36.47 -16.11 -14.86
C GLY A 219 35.53 -15.85 -13.68
N VAL A 220 35.93 -16.22 -12.46
CA VAL A 220 35.14 -15.93 -11.24
C VAL A 220 35.05 -14.43 -10.99
N ILE A 221 36.15 -13.69 -11.13
CA ILE A 221 36.14 -12.22 -11.00
C ILE A 221 35.22 -11.58 -12.05
N PHE A 222 35.29 -12.06 -13.30
CA PHE A 222 34.45 -11.56 -14.39
C PHE A 222 32.97 -11.88 -14.15
N LEU A 223 32.63 -13.09 -13.70
CA LEU A 223 31.26 -13.46 -13.34
C LEU A 223 30.74 -12.65 -12.16
N GLY A 224 31.58 -12.42 -11.14
CA GLY A 224 31.24 -11.58 -10.00
C GLY A 224 31.00 -10.12 -10.40
N ALA A 225 31.86 -9.57 -11.25
CA ALA A 225 31.67 -8.23 -11.80
C ALA A 225 30.43 -8.14 -12.69
N ALA A 226 30.23 -9.12 -13.59
CA ALA A 226 29.06 -9.18 -14.45
C ALA A 226 27.77 -9.22 -13.63
N GLY A 227 27.71 -10.04 -12.58
CA GLY A 227 26.54 -10.09 -11.69
C GLY A 227 26.35 -8.85 -10.82
N ALA A 228 27.43 -8.18 -10.41
CA ALA A 228 27.36 -6.96 -9.60
C ALA A 228 26.97 -5.71 -10.41
N TYR A 229 27.26 -5.68 -11.71
CA TYR A 229 27.01 -4.53 -12.59
C TYR A 229 25.91 -4.76 -13.63
N SER A 230 25.37 -5.97 -13.76
CA SER A 230 24.21 -6.21 -14.61
C SER A 230 22.97 -5.60 -13.97
N GLU A 231 22.40 -4.58 -14.60
CA GLU A 231 21.06 -4.13 -14.26
C GLU A 231 20.05 -5.22 -14.64
N THR A 232 19.15 -5.53 -13.71
CA THR A 232 18.05 -6.46 -13.98
C THR A 232 17.13 -5.85 -15.05
N GLU A 233 16.87 -6.61 -16.11
CA GLU A 233 16.02 -6.18 -17.22
C GLU A 233 14.58 -5.97 -16.75
N ILE A 234 13.97 -4.87 -17.20
CA ILE A 234 12.55 -4.57 -16.92
C ILE A 234 11.70 -5.63 -17.63
N SER A 235 10.98 -6.40 -16.84
CA SER A 235 10.08 -7.46 -17.28
C SER A 235 8.65 -6.92 -17.39
N VAL A 236 7.91 -7.39 -18.39
CA VAL A 236 6.49 -7.08 -18.60
C VAL A 236 5.67 -8.13 -17.83
N ILE A 237 4.77 -7.69 -16.95
CA ILE A 237 4.06 -8.59 -16.02
C ILE A 237 3.25 -9.65 -16.77
N GLY A 238 2.51 -9.25 -17.81
CA GLY A 238 1.67 -10.15 -18.61
C GLY A 238 2.43 -11.20 -19.43
N GLU A 239 3.77 -11.10 -19.52
CA GLU A 239 4.63 -12.09 -20.18
C GLU A 239 5.25 -13.09 -19.19
N LEU A 240 5.10 -12.87 -17.89
CA LEU A 240 5.63 -13.75 -16.85
C LEU A 240 4.77 -15.01 -16.73
N GLY A 241 5.43 -16.17 -16.59
CA GLY A 241 4.74 -17.44 -16.38
C GLY A 241 5.49 -18.38 -15.43
N GLU A 242 4.96 -19.59 -15.26
CA GLU A 242 5.52 -20.62 -14.36
C GLU A 242 7.01 -20.93 -14.64
N THR A 243 7.46 -20.81 -15.89
CA THR A 243 8.87 -21.03 -16.26
C THR A 243 9.82 -19.95 -15.76
N ASP A 244 9.31 -18.80 -15.34
CA ASP A 244 10.08 -17.70 -14.75
C ASP A 244 10.12 -17.79 -13.21
N ASN A 245 9.55 -18.84 -12.61
CA ASN A 245 9.57 -18.99 -11.15
C ASN A 245 11.01 -18.97 -10.60
N PHE A 246 11.24 -18.20 -9.54
CA PHE A 246 12.54 -17.89 -8.94
C PHE A 246 13.49 -17.04 -9.79
N ARG A 247 13.09 -16.56 -10.96
CA ARG A 247 13.87 -15.60 -11.75
C ARG A 247 13.96 -14.26 -11.02
N GLN A 248 15.13 -13.63 -11.06
CA GLN A 248 15.28 -12.24 -10.64
C GLN A 248 14.67 -11.33 -11.72
N ILE A 249 13.67 -10.55 -11.36
CA ILE A 249 12.98 -9.64 -12.28
C ILE A 249 12.94 -8.22 -11.71
N ARG A 250 12.77 -7.24 -12.60
CA ARG A 250 12.51 -5.84 -12.28
C ARG A 250 11.21 -5.42 -12.96
N VAL A 251 10.31 -4.79 -12.23
CA VAL A 251 9.00 -4.37 -12.72
C VAL A 251 8.82 -2.89 -12.42
N VAL A 252 8.30 -2.15 -13.40
CA VAL A 252 7.92 -0.76 -13.25
C VAL A 252 6.43 -0.65 -13.53
N GLY A 253 5.66 -0.19 -12.54
CA GLY A 253 4.20 -0.12 -12.65
C GLY A 253 3.58 0.81 -11.62
N LYS A 254 2.26 0.98 -11.72
CA LYS A 254 1.46 1.78 -10.80
C LYS A 254 0.96 0.89 -9.66
N VAL A 255 0.94 1.40 -8.44
CA VAL A 255 0.26 0.75 -7.31
C VAL A 255 -1.24 0.78 -7.57
N ALA A 256 -1.82 -0.39 -7.83
CA ALA A 256 -3.17 -0.55 -8.36
C ALA A 256 -4.23 -0.86 -7.30
N ASP A 257 -3.81 -1.14 -6.07
CA ASP A 257 -4.68 -1.47 -4.95
C ASP A 257 -4.17 -0.78 -3.68
N LEU A 258 -4.99 -0.75 -2.64
CA LEU A 258 -4.60 -0.28 -1.32
C LEU A 258 -3.43 -1.11 -0.77
N ILE A 259 -2.61 -0.49 0.05
CA ILE A 259 -1.50 -1.17 0.70
C ILE A 259 -2.01 -2.01 1.87
N ASP A 260 -1.53 -3.23 2.02
CA ASP A 260 -1.75 -4.03 3.23
C ASP A 260 -0.54 -3.92 4.15
N PHE A 261 -0.79 -3.84 5.45
CA PHE A 261 0.24 -3.98 6.47
C PHE A 261 -0.11 -5.10 7.44
N TYR A 262 0.83 -6.05 7.57
CA TYR A 262 0.72 -7.16 8.52
C TYR A 262 1.76 -6.96 9.61
N PRO A 263 1.41 -6.35 10.75
CA PRO A 263 2.33 -6.19 11.87
C PRO A 263 2.72 -7.57 12.42
N GLU A 264 3.98 -7.73 12.81
CA GLU A 264 4.41 -8.92 13.52
C GLU A 264 3.95 -8.84 14.98
N LYS A 265 3.47 -9.96 15.52
CA LYS A 265 2.76 -10.03 16.82
C LYS A 265 3.52 -9.42 18.01
N TYR A 266 4.84 -9.26 17.92
CA TYR A 266 5.69 -8.81 19.01
C TYR A 266 6.72 -7.73 18.62
N GLU A 267 6.62 -7.17 17.41
CA GLU A 267 7.55 -6.16 16.92
C GLU A 267 6.78 -5.03 16.24
N ASP A 268 7.29 -3.81 16.32
CA ASP A 268 6.80 -2.66 15.53
C ASP A 268 7.20 -2.79 14.04
N THR A 269 7.58 -3.99 13.61
CA THR A 269 7.92 -4.34 12.25
C THR A 269 6.78 -5.15 11.63
N GLY A 270 6.65 -5.11 10.32
CA GLY A 270 5.58 -5.83 9.65
C GLY A 270 5.81 -5.98 8.16
N THR A 271 5.05 -6.83 7.50
CA THR A 271 5.13 -6.96 6.04
C THR A 271 4.22 -5.91 5.40
N ILE A 272 4.76 -5.12 4.46
CA ILE A 272 3.93 -4.32 3.55
C ILE A 272 3.68 -5.15 2.28
N ARG A 273 2.42 -5.27 1.85
CA ARG A 273 2.05 -5.84 0.55
C ARG A 273 1.32 -4.79 -0.27
N LEU A 274 1.55 -4.80 -1.57
CA LEU A 274 0.89 -3.91 -2.51
C LEU A 274 0.78 -4.58 -3.89
N LEU A 275 -0.26 -4.25 -4.64
CA LEU A 275 -0.47 -4.73 -5.99
C LEU A 275 0.11 -3.74 -6.99
N VAL A 276 0.98 -4.19 -7.90
CA VAL A 276 1.55 -3.35 -8.97
C VAL A 276 1.00 -3.79 -10.31
N ASN A 277 0.53 -2.83 -11.10
CA ASN A 277 0.05 -3.02 -12.46
C ASN A 277 0.90 -2.23 -13.46
N ASP A 278 1.39 -2.89 -14.51
CA ASP A 278 2.18 -2.26 -15.58
C ASP A 278 1.37 -2.01 -16.87
N GLY A 279 0.06 -2.18 -16.80
CA GLY A 279 -0.90 -2.15 -17.91
C GLY A 279 -1.05 -3.47 -18.66
N THR A 280 -0.25 -4.49 -18.34
CA THR A 280 -0.32 -5.82 -18.97
C THR A 280 -0.72 -6.95 -18.01
N GLY A 281 -0.57 -6.72 -16.71
CA GLY A 281 -1.02 -7.62 -15.66
C GLY A 281 -0.73 -7.05 -14.28
N ASP A 282 -1.06 -7.83 -13.26
CA ASP A 282 -0.87 -7.48 -11.85
C ASP A 282 0.19 -8.38 -11.20
N ILE A 283 1.00 -7.80 -10.31
CA ILE A 283 1.97 -8.54 -9.50
C ILE A 283 1.96 -8.05 -8.05
N TRP A 284 1.94 -9.01 -7.11
CA TRP A 284 2.07 -8.69 -5.69
C TRP A 284 3.51 -8.37 -5.34
N VAL A 285 3.74 -7.21 -4.73
CA VAL A 285 5.05 -6.84 -4.18
C VAL A 285 4.99 -6.98 -2.66
N LYS A 286 5.86 -7.84 -2.12
CA LYS A 286 5.98 -8.07 -0.67
C LYS A 286 7.27 -7.46 -0.15
N ILE A 287 7.17 -6.43 0.67
CA ILE A 287 8.30 -5.80 1.36
C ILE A 287 8.46 -6.48 2.72
N VAL A 288 9.62 -7.10 2.94
CA VAL A 288 9.87 -7.86 4.18
C VAL A 288 10.06 -6.93 5.40
N PRO A 289 9.79 -7.41 6.63
CA PRO A 289 9.86 -6.63 7.87
C PRO A 289 11.13 -5.76 8.04
N ALA A 290 12.31 -6.33 7.77
CA ALA A 290 13.57 -5.61 7.91
C ALA A 290 13.77 -4.44 6.91
N VAL A 291 12.96 -4.39 5.85
CA VAL A 291 12.97 -3.31 4.84
C VAL A 291 11.83 -2.34 5.10
N SER A 292 10.64 -2.83 5.43
CA SER A 292 9.47 -2.00 5.74
C SER A 292 9.72 -1.12 6.97
N GLU A 293 10.38 -1.61 8.02
CA GLU A 293 10.78 -0.80 9.19
C GLU A 293 11.58 0.44 8.75
N LYS A 294 12.49 0.28 7.80
CA LYS A 294 13.29 1.39 7.25
C LYS A 294 12.43 2.35 6.44
N TYR A 295 11.41 1.86 5.73
CA TYR A 295 10.49 2.71 4.99
C TYR A 295 9.54 3.48 5.90
N ILE A 296 9.00 2.86 6.94
CA ILE A 296 8.16 3.51 7.95
C ILE A 296 8.95 4.63 8.63
N ARG A 297 10.14 4.29 9.15
CA ARG A 297 11.00 5.28 9.83
C ARG A 297 11.40 6.45 8.93
N ASP A 298 11.68 6.17 7.66
CA ASP A 298 12.12 7.20 6.71
C ASP A 298 10.92 7.88 5.98
N SER A 299 9.68 7.60 6.40
CA SER A 299 8.42 8.06 5.79
C SER A 299 8.36 7.84 4.27
N TYR A 300 8.95 6.73 3.80
CA TYR A 300 9.05 6.36 2.39
C TYR A 300 8.08 5.22 2.06
N ILE A 301 6.79 5.48 2.29
CA ILE A 301 5.69 4.52 2.10
C ILE A 301 5.05 4.75 0.72
N PRO A 302 4.89 3.70 -0.11
CA PRO A 302 4.14 3.80 -1.36
C PRO A 302 2.65 3.99 -1.05
N GLY A 303 2.00 4.88 -1.77
CA GLY A 303 0.55 5.06 -1.74
C GLY A 303 -0.12 4.46 -2.97
N PHE A 304 -1.45 4.39 -2.92
CA PHE A 304 -2.27 4.09 -4.09
C PHE A 304 -1.92 5.04 -5.24
N GLY A 305 -1.88 4.52 -6.48
CA GLY A 305 -1.56 5.30 -7.67
C GLY A 305 -0.09 5.71 -7.84
N ASP A 306 0.81 5.40 -6.90
CA ASP A 306 2.24 5.68 -7.06
C ASP A 306 2.84 4.86 -8.19
N MET A 307 3.75 5.47 -8.97
CA MET A 307 4.62 4.70 -9.85
C MET A 307 5.80 4.15 -9.06
N VAL A 308 6.03 2.85 -9.13
CA VAL A 308 7.10 2.15 -8.41
C VAL A 308 8.00 1.38 -9.37
N ASP A 309 9.27 1.31 -9.02
CA ASP A 309 10.31 0.50 -9.67
C ASP A 309 10.82 -0.50 -8.63
N CYS A 310 10.51 -1.78 -8.85
CA CYS A 310 10.69 -2.84 -7.87
C CYS A 310 11.43 -4.02 -8.48
N GLU A 311 12.41 -4.55 -7.75
CA GLU A 311 13.26 -5.65 -8.16
C GLU A 311 13.25 -6.75 -7.10
N GLY A 312 13.07 -8.00 -7.54
CA GLY A 312 13.04 -9.12 -6.62
C GLY A 312 12.99 -10.46 -7.34
N SER A 313 13.09 -11.53 -6.56
CA SER A 313 12.90 -12.87 -7.07
C SER A 313 11.41 -13.13 -7.24
N LEU A 314 11.01 -13.48 -8.46
CA LEU A 314 9.64 -13.86 -8.81
C LEU A 314 9.28 -15.18 -8.13
N PHE A 315 8.07 -15.24 -7.60
CA PHE A 315 7.40 -16.43 -7.16
C PHE A 315 6.10 -16.55 -7.97
N VAL A 316 5.90 -17.71 -8.58
CA VAL A 316 4.66 -18.05 -9.30
C VAL A 316 3.95 -19.13 -8.50
N GLY A 317 2.74 -18.83 -8.04
CA GLY A 317 1.86 -19.77 -7.34
C GLY A 317 1.20 -20.78 -8.28
N ASP A 318 0.62 -21.83 -7.70
CA ASP A 318 -0.03 -22.92 -8.45
C ASP A 318 -1.28 -22.48 -9.22
N ASP A 319 -1.88 -21.36 -8.85
CA ASP A 319 -3.02 -20.69 -9.50
C ASP A 319 -2.59 -19.58 -10.48
N GLY A 320 -1.28 -19.41 -10.69
CA GLY A 320 -0.70 -18.37 -11.52
C GLY A 320 -0.53 -17.02 -10.83
N TYR A 321 -0.77 -16.88 -9.52
CA TYR A 321 -0.48 -15.61 -8.85
C TYR A 321 1.02 -15.28 -8.94
N LEU A 322 1.33 -14.03 -9.26
CA LEU A 322 2.69 -13.53 -9.36
C LEU A 322 3.03 -12.73 -8.10
N GLN A 323 4.20 -12.98 -7.52
CA GLN A 323 4.70 -12.22 -6.38
C GLN A 323 6.20 -11.97 -6.47
N ILE A 324 6.67 -10.78 -6.12
CA ILE A 324 8.09 -10.51 -5.83
C ILE A 324 8.31 -10.18 -4.36
N LYS A 325 9.48 -10.56 -3.83
CA LYS A 325 9.89 -10.24 -2.45
C LYS A 325 11.05 -9.26 -2.45
N ILE A 326 10.83 -8.08 -1.86
CA ILE A 326 11.85 -7.03 -1.70
C ILE A 326 12.62 -7.29 -0.41
N ARG A 327 13.92 -7.57 -0.52
CA ARG A 327 14.80 -7.90 0.62
C ARG A 327 15.84 -6.82 0.93
N ASP A 328 15.98 -5.83 0.06
CA ASP A 328 16.90 -4.71 0.21
C ASP A 328 16.19 -3.41 -0.17
N LYS A 329 16.47 -2.33 0.56
CA LYS A 329 15.87 -1.00 0.34
C LYS A 329 16.17 -0.46 -1.06
N ASN A 330 17.31 -0.81 -1.64
CA ASN A 330 17.72 -0.30 -2.95
C ASN A 330 16.97 -0.94 -4.12
N LEU A 331 16.27 -2.04 -3.86
CA LEU A 331 15.49 -2.82 -4.84
C LEU A 331 14.03 -2.37 -4.93
N PHE A 332 13.63 -1.32 -4.21
CA PHE A 332 12.30 -0.74 -4.35
C PHE A 332 12.40 0.78 -4.30
N ARG A 333 11.81 1.43 -5.29
CA ARG A 333 11.85 2.88 -5.44
C ARG A 333 10.47 3.37 -5.82
N ILE A 334 9.96 4.30 -5.03
CA ILE A 334 8.83 5.16 -5.39
C ILE A 334 9.38 6.21 -6.34
N MET A 335 8.83 6.28 -7.55
CA MET A 335 9.16 7.32 -8.51
C MET A 335 8.60 8.66 -8.04
N GLU A 336 9.09 9.76 -8.61
CA GLU A 336 8.66 11.10 -8.22
C GLU A 336 7.13 11.28 -8.39
N ARG A 337 6.45 11.70 -7.31
CA ARG A 337 5.03 12.03 -7.34
C ARG A 337 4.85 13.40 -7.96
N VAL A 338 4.05 13.46 -9.02
CA VAL A 338 3.71 14.73 -9.68
C VAL A 338 2.23 14.97 -9.47
N TYR A 339 1.92 15.86 -8.53
CA TYR A 339 0.55 16.22 -8.23
C TYR A 339 0.04 17.31 -9.17
N THR A 340 -1.18 17.13 -9.65
CA THR A 340 -1.90 18.16 -10.41
C THR A 340 -2.90 18.86 -9.50
N GLU A 341 -2.84 20.19 -9.42
CA GLU A 341 -3.85 20.98 -8.71
C GLU A 341 -5.19 20.90 -9.45
N ILE A 342 -6.24 20.44 -8.76
CA ILE A 342 -7.61 20.31 -9.29
C ILE A 342 -8.58 20.88 -8.26
N THR A 343 -9.67 21.51 -8.73
CA THR A 343 -10.72 22.02 -7.85
C THR A 343 -11.80 20.97 -7.60
N ILE A 344 -12.50 21.07 -6.47
CA ILE A 344 -13.66 20.22 -6.17
C ILE A 344 -14.77 20.44 -7.21
N ASP A 345 -14.90 21.68 -7.72
CA ASP A 345 -15.84 22.03 -8.78
C ASP A 345 -15.59 21.25 -10.09
N ASP A 346 -14.33 20.89 -10.36
CA ASP A 346 -13.94 20.04 -11.50
C ASP A 346 -14.15 18.54 -11.23
N LEU A 347 -13.93 18.07 -9.99
CA LEU A 347 -14.02 16.65 -9.62
C LEU A 347 -15.46 16.15 -9.50
N VAL A 348 -16.31 16.87 -8.78
CA VAL A 348 -17.67 16.41 -8.45
C VAL A 348 -18.57 16.14 -9.67
N PRO A 349 -18.58 16.97 -10.73
CA PRO A 349 -19.40 16.69 -11.90
C PRO A 349 -18.75 15.69 -12.88
N ALA A 350 -17.50 15.28 -12.65
CA ALA A 350 -16.76 14.43 -13.56
C ALA A 350 -17.18 12.97 -13.41
N ASP A 351 -17.34 12.27 -14.53
CA ASP A 351 -17.54 10.82 -14.54
C ASP A 351 -16.21 10.06 -14.46
N ILE A 352 -16.30 8.73 -14.39
CA ILE A 352 -15.14 7.83 -14.35
C ILE A 352 -14.18 7.99 -15.55
N MET A 353 -14.63 8.55 -16.68
CA MET A 353 -13.80 8.72 -17.87
C MET A 353 -13.03 10.05 -17.87
N ALA A 354 -13.35 10.96 -16.96
CA ALA A 354 -12.68 12.26 -16.86
C ALA A 354 -11.24 12.15 -16.35
N PHE A 355 -10.96 11.17 -15.48
CA PHE A 355 -9.65 10.95 -14.88
C PHE A 355 -9.26 9.47 -14.94
N GLU A 356 -7.96 9.19 -14.97
CA GLU A 356 -7.45 7.83 -14.80
C GLU A 356 -7.38 7.51 -13.29
N VAL A 357 -7.80 6.32 -12.89
CA VAL A 357 -7.61 5.84 -11.51
C VAL A 357 -6.11 5.88 -11.14
N GLY A 358 -5.84 6.32 -9.91
CA GLY A 358 -4.49 6.54 -9.41
C GLY A 358 -3.84 7.85 -9.89
N THR A 359 -4.58 8.75 -10.55
CA THR A 359 -4.06 10.09 -10.89
C THR A 359 -3.74 10.87 -9.61
N GLN A 360 -2.52 11.37 -9.50
CA GLN A 360 -2.04 12.14 -8.36
C GLN A 360 -2.53 13.59 -8.44
N VAL A 361 -3.33 14.02 -7.48
CA VAL A 361 -3.97 15.33 -7.42
C VAL A 361 -3.65 16.08 -6.14
N THR A 362 -3.79 17.40 -6.17
CA THR A 362 -3.86 18.22 -4.98
C THR A 362 -5.15 19.03 -5.02
N VAL A 363 -5.89 18.99 -3.91
CA VAL A 363 -7.21 19.61 -3.79
C VAL A 363 -7.27 20.36 -2.47
N SER A 364 -7.84 21.57 -2.47
CA SER A 364 -7.98 22.38 -1.25
C SER A 364 -9.45 22.57 -0.91
N GLY A 365 -9.77 22.54 0.38
CA GLY A 365 -11.13 22.71 0.88
C GLY A 365 -11.18 22.77 2.40
N GLN A 366 -12.37 22.83 2.96
CA GLN A 366 -12.62 22.77 4.40
C GLN A 366 -13.14 21.39 4.79
N ILE A 367 -12.59 20.78 5.84
CA ILE A 367 -13.12 19.51 6.38
C ILE A 367 -14.48 19.78 7.04
N GLN A 368 -15.55 19.12 6.60
CA GLN A 368 -16.90 19.28 7.13
C GLN A 368 -17.35 18.11 7.99
N GLY A 369 -17.03 16.90 7.53
CA GLY A 369 -17.42 15.65 8.14
C GLY A 369 -16.20 14.80 8.40
N ASN A 370 -16.28 14.01 9.47
CA ASN A 370 -15.43 12.84 9.62
C ASN A 370 -16.33 11.67 10.01
N PHE A 371 -16.04 10.52 9.41
CA PHE A 371 -16.66 9.26 9.76
C PHE A 371 -15.55 8.22 9.89
N TYR A 372 -15.54 7.53 11.02
CA TYR A 372 -14.57 6.47 11.27
C TYR A 372 -15.25 5.11 11.20
N ILE A 373 -14.68 4.20 10.41
CA ILE A 373 -15.04 2.80 10.38
C ILE A 373 -13.94 2.04 11.11
N ASP A 374 -14.25 1.55 12.31
CA ASP A 374 -13.32 0.85 13.19
C ASP A 374 -12.57 -0.28 12.48
N GLY A 375 -11.24 -0.19 12.49
CA GLY A 375 -10.33 -1.14 11.86
C GLY A 375 -10.28 -1.09 10.33
N PHE A 376 -10.83 -0.04 9.70
CA PHE A 376 -10.90 0.06 8.25
C PHE A 376 -10.36 1.40 7.73
N ALA A 377 -11.03 2.52 8.00
CA ALA A 377 -10.66 3.82 7.44
C ALA A 377 -11.33 5.00 8.15
N TYR A 378 -10.70 6.18 8.00
CA TYR A 378 -11.36 7.47 8.11
C TYR A 378 -11.88 7.91 6.75
N ILE A 379 -13.09 8.45 6.73
CA ILE A 379 -13.69 9.14 5.58
C ILE A 379 -13.90 10.59 6.01
N LEU A 380 -13.28 11.53 5.30
CA LEU A 380 -13.46 12.96 5.55
C LEU A 380 -14.17 13.62 4.38
N ASP A 381 -15.12 14.50 4.66
CA ASP A 381 -15.78 15.31 3.64
C ASP A 381 -15.00 16.62 3.44
N LEU A 382 -14.36 16.80 2.30
CA LEU A 382 -13.66 18.01 1.93
C LEU A 382 -14.55 18.88 1.07
N ALA A 383 -14.82 20.12 1.50
CA ALA A 383 -15.73 21.01 0.80
C ALA A 383 -15.07 22.25 0.22
N ASP A 384 -15.59 22.72 -0.91
CA ASP A 384 -15.24 24.04 -1.46
C ASP A 384 -16.11 25.16 -0.87
N ASP A 385 -15.81 26.40 -1.27
CA ASP A 385 -16.57 27.59 -0.85
C ASP A 385 -18.02 27.62 -1.41
N ASN A 386 -18.35 26.73 -2.34
CA ASN A 386 -19.70 26.58 -2.90
C ASN A 386 -20.50 25.47 -2.22
N GLY A 387 -19.91 24.78 -1.24
CA GLY A 387 -20.53 23.65 -0.53
C GLY A 387 -20.56 22.35 -1.32
N LYS A 388 -19.80 22.24 -2.42
CA LYS A 388 -19.56 20.94 -3.08
C LYS A 388 -18.55 20.17 -2.25
N THR A 389 -18.76 18.86 -2.11
CA THR A 389 -17.90 17.99 -1.30
C THR A 389 -17.24 16.91 -2.15
N VAL A 390 -16.04 16.50 -1.75
CA VAL A 390 -15.34 15.31 -2.23
C VAL A 390 -14.83 14.52 -1.02
N SER A 391 -14.96 13.20 -1.07
CA SER A 391 -14.52 12.33 0.02
C SER A 391 -13.00 12.14 -0.01
N ILE A 392 -12.38 12.19 1.16
CA ILE A 392 -11.00 11.77 1.39
C ILE A 392 -11.06 10.43 2.11
N PHE A 393 -10.63 9.37 1.43
CA PHE A 393 -10.61 8.02 1.97
C PHE A 393 -9.21 7.70 2.54
N ILE A 394 -9.12 7.52 3.85
CA ILE A 394 -7.86 7.31 4.57
C ILE A 394 -7.89 5.94 5.24
N PRO A 395 -7.43 4.88 4.55
CA PRO A 395 -7.23 3.57 5.15
C PRO A 395 -6.45 3.60 6.48
N ASP A 396 -6.86 2.80 7.45
CA ASP A 396 -6.19 2.72 8.78
C ASP A 396 -4.70 2.39 8.68
N VAL A 397 -4.34 1.59 7.67
CA VAL A 397 -2.96 1.27 7.34
C VAL A 397 -2.10 2.50 7.08
N ILE A 398 -2.65 3.59 6.54
CA ILE A 398 -1.92 4.85 6.36
C ILE A 398 -1.56 5.44 7.72
N GLY A 399 -2.52 5.47 8.66
CA GLY A 399 -2.27 5.93 10.03
C GLY A 399 -1.21 5.06 10.73
N GLN A 400 -1.32 3.74 10.58
CA GLN A 400 -0.35 2.79 11.15
C GLN A 400 1.07 2.97 10.60
N LEU A 401 1.20 3.26 9.30
CA LEU A 401 2.50 3.37 8.63
C LEU A 401 3.11 4.77 8.66
N THR A 402 2.29 5.83 8.78
CA THR A 402 2.74 7.22 8.62
C THR A 402 2.45 8.12 9.81
N GLY A 403 1.82 7.58 10.86
CA GLY A 403 1.41 8.31 12.06
C GLY A 403 -0.09 8.64 12.03
N GLU A 404 -0.71 8.69 13.19
CA GLU A 404 -2.13 9.00 13.34
C GLU A 404 -2.44 10.43 12.89
N LEU A 405 -3.65 10.62 12.36
CA LEU A 405 -4.16 11.93 11.96
C LEU A 405 -4.73 12.64 13.19
N ASP A 406 -4.27 13.87 13.47
CA ASP A 406 -4.83 14.69 14.53
C ASP A 406 -6.18 15.29 14.07
N LEU A 407 -7.26 14.57 14.36
CA LEU A 407 -8.61 14.97 13.97
C LEU A 407 -9.03 16.29 14.61
N ASP A 408 -8.54 16.61 15.81
CA ASP A 408 -8.88 17.84 16.51
C ASP A 408 -8.25 19.05 15.80
N GLU A 409 -7.06 18.88 15.23
CA GLU A 409 -6.37 19.92 14.45
C GLU A 409 -7.04 20.18 13.10
N ILE A 410 -7.51 19.12 12.42
CA ILE A 410 -8.04 19.24 11.06
C ILE A 410 -9.55 19.46 10.99
N TYR A 411 -10.31 19.16 12.05
CA TYR A 411 -11.76 19.33 12.04
C TYR A 411 -12.14 20.79 11.82
N LEU A 412 -12.98 21.05 10.82
CA LEU A 412 -13.36 22.39 10.34
C LEU A 412 -12.20 23.23 9.79
N ALA A 413 -10.97 22.72 9.75
CA ALA A 413 -9.82 23.42 9.21
C ALA A 413 -9.90 23.45 7.67
N ARG A 414 -9.27 24.48 7.09
CA ARG A 414 -9.01 24.50 5.66
C ARG A 414 -7.72 23.75 5.40
N VAL A 415 -7.81 22.69 4.60
CA VAL A 415 -6.70 21.79 4.30
C VAL A 415 -6.40 21.79 2.81
N ARG A 416 -5.18 21.40 2.47
CA ARG A 416 -4.73 20.98 1.15
C ARG A 416 -4.41 19.50 1.22
N VAL A 417 -5.05 18.71 0.37
CA VAL A 417 -4.92 17.26 0.34
C VAL A 417 -4.23 16.83 -0.94
N SER A 418 -3.11 16.12 -0.82
CA SER A 418 -2.37 15.51 -1.91
C SER A 418 -2.55 13.99 -1.86
N GLY A 419 -3.13 13.42 -2.91
CA GLY A 419 -3.46 12.00 -2.96
C GLY A 419 -3.81 11.51 -4.37
N ALA A 420 -4.07 10.22 -4.48
CA ALA A 420 -4.48 9.58 -5.72
C ALA A 420 -6.01 9.52 -5.82
N LEU A 421 -6.54 9.69 -7.03
CA LEU A 421 -7.97 9.54 -7.29
C LEU A 421 -8.38 8.06 -7.40
N GLU A 422 -9.41 7.67 -6.65
CA GLU A 422 -10.13 6.41 -6.82
C GLU A 422 -11.59 6.68 -7.20
N TRP A 423 -12.15 5.83 -8.06
CA TRP A 423 -13.57 5.91 -8.42
C TRP A 423 -14.39 4.99 -7.51
N TYR A 424 -15.22 5.56 -6.65
CA TYR A 424 -16.08 4.81 -5.77
C TYR A 424 -17.36 4.37 -6.50
N GLU A 425 -17.35 3.13 -7.01
CA GLU A 425 -18.39 2.59 -7.91
C GLU A 425 -19.81 2.73 -7.33
N SER A 426 -19.96 2.55 -6.01
CA SER A 426 -21.29 2.48 -5.39
C SER A 426 -21.99 3.84 -5.29
N ALA A 427 -21.22 4.91 -5.05
CA ALA A 427 -21.73 6.28 -5.01
C ALA A 427 -21.59 7.01 -6.35
N GLN A 428 -20.82 6.44 -7.29
CA GLN A 428 -20.51 7.05 -8.59
C GLN A 428 -19.80 8.41 -8.43
N GLU A 429 -18.82 8.47 -7.55
CA GLU A 429 -18.06 9.67 -7.25
C GLU A 429 -16.57 9.40 -7.15
N TRP A 430 -15.76 10.46 -7.29
CA TRP A 430 -14.32 10.40 -7.08
C TRP A 430 -13.99 10.58 -5.60
N GLU A 431 -13.02 9.80 -5.11
CA GLU A 431 -12.45 9.92 -3.78
C GLU A 431 -10.94 10.16 -3.87
N ILE A 432 -10.38 10.82 -2.85
CA ILE A 432 -8.95 11.11 -2.76
C ILE A 432 -8.33 10.21 -1.70
N ILE A 433 -7.33 9.40 -2.07
CA ILE A 433 -6.55 8.57 -1.15
C ILE A 433 -5.16 9.18 -0.97
N PRO A 434 -4.86 9.80 0.18
CA PRO A 434 -3.52 10.28 0.44
C PRO A 434 -2.52 9.12 0.61
N ALA A 435 -1.26 9.31 0.26
CA ALA A 435 -0.22 8.29 0.49
C ALA A 435 0.29 8.26 1.95
N SER A 436 -0.01 9.32 2.72
CA SER A 436 0.44 9.53 4.10
C SER A 436 -0.46 10.56 4.78
N THR A 437 -0.55 10.56 6.10
CA THR A 437 -1.26 11.63 6.85
C THR A 437 -0.66 13.01 6.62
N ALA A 438 0.66 13.11 6.40
CA ALA A 438 1.33 14.34 5.98
C ALA A 438 0.89 14.89 4.60
N GLY A 439 0.15 14.08 3.81
CA GLY A 439 -0.50 14.53 2.58
C GLY A 439 -1.73 15.40 2.82
N ILE A 440 -2.16 15.57 4.08
CA ILE A 440 -3.25 16.44 4.50
C ILE A 440 -2.60 17.62 5.25
N GLU A 441 -2.32 18.70 4.52
CA GLU A 441 -1.68 19.90 5.04
C GLU A 441 -2.75 20.89 5.54
N VAL A 442 -2.69 21.28 6.81
CA VAL A 442 -3.54 22.38 7.33
C VAL A 442 -3.04 23.70 6.75
N VAL A 443 -3.84 24.32 5.89
CA VAL A 443 -3.54 25.62 5.27
C VAL A 443 -3.92 26.76 6.22
N SER A 444 -5.07 26.62 6.87
CA SER A 444 -5.51 27.50 7.94
C SER A 444 -6.34 26.69 8.94
N GLY A 445 -5.90 26.66 10.19
CA GLY A 445 -6.66 26.08 11.28
C GLY A 445 -8.03 26.76 11.42
N TYR A 446 -8.99 26.02 11.96
CA TYR A 446 -10.28 26.60 12.29
C TYR A 446 -10.11 27.56 13.48
N GLU A 447 -10.38 28.85 13.26
CA GLU A 447 -10.53 29.79 14.38
C GLU A 447 -11.92 29.57 14.98
N ALA A 448 -11.95 28.96 16.17
CA ALA A 448 -13.20 28.70 16.86
C ALA A 448 -14.03 29.97 17.00
N ASP A 449 -15.30 29.88 16.61
CA ASP A 449 -16.24 30.98 16.79
C ASP A 449 -16.33 31.32 18.30
N THR A 450 -16.29 32.61 18.63
CA THR A 450 -16.45 33.06 20.02
C THR A 450 -17.94 33.25 20.30
N TYR A 451 -18.49 32.43 21.19
CA TYR A 451 -19.90 32.47 21.56
C TYR A 451 -20.15 33.33 22.79
N ILE A 452 -21.23 34.10 22.73
CA ILE A 452 -21.76 34.85 23.87
C ILE A 452 -22.79 33.96 24.58
N THR A 453 -22.48 33.49 25.78
CA THR A 453 -23.44 32.74 26.59
C THR A 453 -24.52 33.67 27.13
N LEU A 454 -25.78 33.38 26.82
CA LEU A 454 -26.95 34.20 27.19
C LEU A 454 -28.09 33.31 27.69
N THR A 455 -29.00 33.89 28.46
CA THR A 455 -30.35 33.31 28.63
C THR A 455 -31.25 33.76 27.48
N LEU A 456 -32.34 33.03 27.23
CA LEU A 456 -33.26 33.38 26.15
C LEU A 456 -33.95 34.73 26.39
N ASP A 457 -34.27 35.09 27.64
CA ASP A 457 -34.80 36.41 27.99
C ASP A 457 -33.82 37.54 27.62
N GLN A 458 -32.52 37.35 27.84
CA GLN A 458 -31.49 38.33 27.46
C GLN A 458 -31.41 38.50 25.95
N LEU A 459 -31.44 37.39 25.22
CA LEU A 459 -31.41 37.41 23.75
C LEU A 459 -32.67 38.10 23.19
N LEU A 460 -33.86 37.72 23.65
CA LEU A 460 -35.12 38.24 23.11
C LEU A 460 -35.36 39.72 23.44
N ASN A 461 -34.92 40.21 24.60
CA ASN A 461 -35.07 41.61 24.98
C ASN A 461 -34.09 42.55 24.26
N ASP A 462 -33.03 42.03 23.63
CA ASP A 462 -31.99 42.83 22.98
C ASP A 462 -31.48 42.19 21.68
N ALA A 463 -32.37 41.51 20.94
CA ALA A 463 -32.01 40.69 19.80
C ALA A 463 -31.31 41.46 18.67
N GLU A 464 -31.66 42.74 18.48
CA GLU A 464 -31.00 43.62 17.51
C GLU A 464 -29.49 43.78 17.78
N ASN A 465 -29.08 43.86 19.05
CA ASN A 465 -27.66 43.97 19.41
C ASN A 465 -26.90 42.66 19.23
N TYR A 466 -27.61 41.53 19.27
CA TYR A 466 -27.03 40.20 19.05
C TYR A 466 -27.07 39.77 17.58
N SER A 467 -27.78 40.50 16.70
CA SER A 467 -27.85 40.16 15.27
C SER A 467 -26.46 40.05 14.64
N GLY A 468 -26.19 38.91 14.01
CA GLY A 468 -24.90 38.56 13.42
C GLY A 468 -23.83 38.07 14.41
N ASN A 469 -24.10 38.07 15.71
CA ASN A 469 -23.22 37.47 16.71
C ASN A 469 -23.54 35.98 16.92
N TYR A 470 -22.56 35.25 17.45
CA TYR A 470 -22.73 33.87 17.87
C TYR A 470 -23.13 33.80 19.33
N VAL A 471 -24.20 33.06 19.61
CA VAL A 471 -24.77 32.92 20.94
C VAL A 471 -24.79 31.47 21.36
N GLU A 472 -24.69 31.25 22.67
CA GLU A 472 -24.81 29.96 23.30
C GLU A 472 -25.93 29.99 24.35
N ILE A 473 -26.93 29.13 24.17
CA ILE A 473 -28.07 28.99 25.08
C ILE A 473 -27.99 27.60 25.73
N HIS A 474 -27.96 27.55 27.06
CA HIS A 474 -27.87 26.31 27.82
C HIS A 474 -29.21 25.87 28.39
N ASN A 475 -29.44 24.56 28.45
CA ASN A 475 -30.60 23.93 29.07
C ASN A 475 -31.95 24.46 28.54
N ALA A 476 -32.02 24.77 27.24
CA ALA A 476 -33.26 25.15 26.60
C ALA A 476 -34.14 23.92 26.38
N SER A 477 -35.45 24.08 26.44
CA SER A 477 -36.43 23.03 26.15
C SER A 477 -37.00 23.25 24.75
N VAL A 478 -37.02 22.20 23.94
CA VAL A 478 -37.69 22.23 22.63
C VAL A 478 -39.20 22.35 22.86
N THR A 479 -39.82 23.45 22.44
CA THR A 479 -41.26 23.71 22.64
C THR A 479 -42.10 23.30 21.46
N TRP A 480 -41.53 23.37 20.27
CA TRP A 480 -42.21 23.10 19.01
C TRP A 480 -41.23 22.59 17.96
N ILE A 481 -41.71 21.78 17.02
CA ILE A 481 -40.91 21.24 15.92
C ILE A 481 -41.66 21.40 14.61
N TYR A 482 -40.94 21.75 13.54
CA TYR A 482 -41.48 21.71 12.19
C TYR A 482 -41.16 20.37 11.51
N GLY A 483 -42.17 19.74 10.92
CA GLY A 483 -42.01 18.44 10.26
C GLY A 483 -41.52 17.37 11.25
N ASN A 484 -40.34 16.81 11.00
CA ASN A 484 -39.71 15.80 11.86
C ASN A 484 -38.75 16.41 12.92
N GLY A 485 -38.57 17.73 12.95
CA GLY A 485 -37.62 18.38 13.86
C GLY A 485 -36.17 18.36 13.36
N ASP A 486 -35.94 18.13 12.06
CA ASP A 486 -34.59 17.98 11.50
C ASP A 486 -33.93 19.30 11.07
N TRP A 487 -34.72 20.34 10.83
CA TRP A 487 -34.19 21.58 10.24
C TRP A 487 -34.79 22.88 10.82
N LEU A 488 -35.91 22.79 11.53
CA LEU A 488 -36.54 23.94 12.19
C LEU A 488 -37.31 23.49 13.43
N PHE A 489 -37.04 24.12 14.57
CA PHE A 489 -37.72 23.90 15.83
C PHE A 489 -37.69 25.17 16.69
N SER A 490 -38.54 25.27 17.70
CA SER A 490 -38.54 26.38 18.65
C SER A 490 -38.03 25.91 20.01
N ILE A 491 -37.34 26.80 20.72
CA ILE A 491 -36.91 26.57 22.09
C ILE A 491 -37.43 27.63 23.04
N SER A 492 -37.61 27.26 24.30
CA SER A 492 -37.74 28.18 25.44
C SER A 492 -36.77 27.79 26.55
N ASP A 493 -36.54 28.67 27.53
CA ASP A 493 -35.77 28.32 28.72
C ASP A 493 -36.49 28.79 30.00
N SER A 494 -35.88 28.56 31.17
CA SER A 494 -36.49 28.98 32.44
C SER A 494 -36.52 30.49 32.67
N SER A 495 -35.85 31.29 31.84
CA SER A 495 -35.77 32.74 31.99
C SER A 495 -36.94 33.50 31.36
N THR A 496 -37.68 32.88 30.43
CA THR A 496 -38.81 33.51 29.74
C THR A 496 -39.94 32.52 29.39
N ASN A 497 -41.13 33.05 29.11
CA ASN A 497 -42.24 32.26 28.53
C ASN A 497 -42.30 32.36 27.01
N ASN A 498 -41.43 33.17 26.40
CA ASN A 498 -41.34 33.32 24.95
C ASN A 498 -40.43 32.23 24.39
N GLU A 499 -40.57 31.97 23.10
CA GLU A 499 -39.75 31.03 22.35
C GLU A 499 -38.98 31.74 21.24
N ILE A 500 -37.90 31.10 20.77
CA ILE A 500 -37.18 31.50 19.57
C ILE A 500 -37.06 30.32 18.63
N SER A 501 -37.19 30.58 17.34
CA SER A 501 -36.94 29.58 16.31
C SER A 501 -35.44 29.31 16.17
N VAL A 502 -35.10 28.05 15.97
CA VAL A 502 -33.77 27.56 15.63
C VAL A 502 -33.84 26.87 14.29
N ILE A 503 -33.05 27.36 13.34
CA ILE A 503 -32.91 26.78 12.00
C ILE A 503 -31.57 26.07 11.90
N VAL A 504 -31.59 24.84 11.38
CA VAL A 504 -30.40 24.00 11.18
C VAL A 504 -30.13 23.96 9.69
N ASP A 505 -28.98 24.48 9.27
CA ASP A 505 -28.53 24.31 7.89
C ASP A 505 -28.30 22.83 7.59
N ASN A 506 -28.47 22.45 6.31
CA ASN A 506 -28.12 21.12 5.86
C ASN A 506 -26.63 20.84 6.16
N SER A 507 -26.33 19.68 6.75
CA SER A 507 -24.98 19.30 7.21
C SER A 507 -24.42 20.11 8.40
N ALA A 508 -25.25 20.81 9.17
CA ALA A 508 -24.83 21.39 10.45
C ALA A 508 -24.72 20.33 11.55
N ASN A 509 -23.87 20.58 12.57
CA ASN A 509 -23.62 19.65 13.67
C ASN A 509 -24.77 19.65 14.69
N ALA A 510 -25.89 18.99 14.39
CA ALA A 510 -27.07 18.94 15.25
C ALA A 510 -27.54 17.51 15.53
N SER A 511 -27.94 17.27 16.78
CA SER A 511 -28.57 16.04 17.31
C SER A 511 -30.01 15.83 16.80
N VAL A 512 -30.19 15.76 15.49
CA VAL A 512 -31.50 15.57 14.86
C VAL A 512 -31.88 14.08 14.74
N PRO A 513 -33.18 13.71 14.76
CA PRO A 513 -34.35 14.58 14.95
C PRO A 513 -34.49 15.04 16.41
N PHE A 514 -35.02 16.24 16.67
CA PHE A 514 -35.41 16.69 18.01
C PHE A 514 -36.87 16.35 18.35
N TYR A 515 -37.19 16.18 19.64
CA TYR A 515 -38.55 15.99 20.14
C TYR A 515 -38.95 17.11 21.10
N VAL A 516 -40.24 17.44 21.11
CA VAL A 516 -40.79 18.40 22.09
C VAL A 516 -40.50 17.91 23.50
N SER A 517 -40.05 18.83 24.36
CA SER A 517 -39.55 18.62 25.72
C SER A 517 -38.11 18.10 25.85
N ASP A 518 -37.40 17.85 24.75
CA ASP A 518 -35.97 17.60 24.82
C ASP A 518 -35.26 18.81 25.43
N THR A 519 -34.30 18.54 26.31
CA THR A 519 -33.41 19.59 26.83
C THR A 519 -32.14 19.64 25.99
N VAL A 520 -31.84 20.81 25.44
CA VAL A 520 -30.77 21.02 24.47
C VAL A 520 -29.84 22.17 24.89
N ASN A 521 -28.59 22.08 24.46
CA ASN A 521 -27.66 23.20 24.41
C ASN A 521 -27.50 23.63 22.96
N ILE A 522 -27.63 24.93 22.70
CA ILE A 522 -27.59 25.48 21.33
C ILE A 522 -26.45 26.48 21.21
N ARG A 523 -25.68 26.34 20.14
CA ARG A 523 -24.73 27.33 19.62
C ARG A 523 -25.11 27.70 18.21
N GLY A 524 -25.24 28.98 17.91
CA GLY A 524 -25.59 29.44 16.58
C GLY A 524 -25.48 30.94 16.40
N MET A 525 -25.63 31.39 15.15
CA MET A 525 -25.65 32.80 14.78
C MET A 525 -27.06 33.37 14.87
N VAL A 526 -27.23 34.52 15.53
CA VAL A 526 -28.53 35.20 15.58
C VAL A 526 -28.79 35.91 14.25
N ILE A 527 -29.90 35.61 13.58
CA ILE A 527 -30.27 36.20 12.30
C ILE A 527 -31.68 36.82 12.32
N PRO A 528 -31.93 37.91 11.58
CA PRO A 528 -33.27 38.41 11.36
C PRO A 528 -33.96 37.63 10.23
N TYR A 529 -35.18 37.14 10.45
CA TYR A 529 -36.00 36.44 9.45
C TYR A 529 -37.46 36.88 9.57
N GLU A 530 -38.04 37.37 8.46
CA GLU A 530 -39.45 37.84 8.38
C GLU A 530 -39.91 38.83 9.47
N GLY A 531 -38.98 39.58 10.07
CA GLY A 531 -39.26 40.55 11.13
C GLY A 531 -39.17 39.97 12.55
N GLU A 532 -38.82 38.70 12.69
CA GLU A 532 -38.45 38.05 13.95
C GLU A 532 -36.94 37.70 13.94
N PHE A 533 -36.44 37.20 15.07
CA PHE A 533 -35.06 36.73 15.19
C PHE A 533 -35.04 35.22 15.38
N GLU A 534 -34.05 34.57 14.77
CA GLU A 534 -33.83 33.13 14.85
C GLU A 534 -32.37 32.84 15.23
N ILE A 535 -32.13 31.66 15.80
CA ILE A 535 -30.77 31.13 15.95
C ILE A 535 -30.50 30.19 14.78
N LYS A 536 -29.53 30.54 13.95
CA LYS A 536 -29.09 29.73 12.82
C LYS A 536 -27.88 28.90 13.22
N ILE A 537 -28.04 27.58 13.19
CA ILE A 537 -26.93 26.62 13.32
C ILE A 537 -26.38 26.42 11.92
N ARG A 538 -25.23 27.04 11.64
CA ARG A 538 -24.64 27.07 10.30
C ARG A 538 -23.96 25.74 9.98
N ALA A 539 -24.04 25.34 8.72
CA ALA A 539 -23.15 24.30 8.19
C ALA A 539 -21.69 24.75 8.31
N MET A 540 -20.76 23.80 8.38
CA MET A 540 -19.31 24.07 8.37
C MET A 540 -18.81 24.98 9.50
N SER A 541 -19.43 24.90 10.68
CA SER A 541 -19.08 25.74 11.82
C SER A 541 -19.07 24.94 13.13
N SER A 542 -18.57 25.54 14.21
CA SER A 542 -18.70 24.99 15.56
C SER A 542 -20.10 25.18 16.17
N ASP A 543 -21.07 25.68 15.39
CA ASP A 543 -22.47 25.76 15.81
C ASP A 543 -23.00 24.35 16.05
N TYR A 544 -23.78 24.16 17.11
CA TYR A 544 -24.39 22.87 17.39
C TYR A 544 -25.75 22.98 18.08
N SER A 545 -26.50 21.90 18.02
CA SER A 545 -27.60 21.65 18.97
C SER A 545 -27.45 20.24 19.49
N LEU A 546 -27.14 20.08 20.77
CA LEU A 546 -26.92 18.78 21.40
C LEU A 546 -27.97 18.52 22.46
N ARG A 547 -28.56 17.32 22.44
CA ARG A 547 -29.38 16.85 23.56
C ARG A 547 -28.49 16.61 24.77
N LEU A 548 -28.95 17.02 25.95
CA LEU A 548 -28.24 16.73 27.20
C LEU A 548 -28.05 15.23 27.44
N SER A 549 -28.96 14.38 26.97
CA SER A 549 -28.83 12.92 27.05
C SER A 549 -27.70 12.34 26.19
N GLU A 550 -27.27 13.08 25.16
CA GLU A 550 -26.22 12.66 24.21
C GLU A 550 -24.85 13.23 24.58
N MET A 551 -24.80 14.22 25.48
CA MET A 551 -23.55 14.69 26.12
C MET A 551 -22.96 13.68 27.13
N GLY A 552 -23.20 12.38 26.94
CA GLY A 552 -22.88 11.34 27.91
C GLY A 552 -21.41 11.30 28.32
N GLY A 553 -21.13 11.34 29.63
CA GLY A 553 -19.83 10.89 30.14
C GLY A 553 -19.29 11.46 31.45
N GLY A 554 -19.92 12.44 32.10
CA GLY A 554 -19.39 12.93 33.37
C GLY A 554 -20.27 13.94 34.10
N ALA A 555 -21.08 13.44 35.03
CA ALA A 555 -21.57 14.22 36.17
C ALA A 555 -21.13 13.51 37.45
#